data_AF-A0A3P7GHF5-F1
#
_entry.id   AF-A0A3P7GHF5-F1
#
_cell.length_a   1.000
_cell.length_b   1.000
_cell.length_c   1.000
_cell.angle_alpha   90.00
_cell.angle_beta   90.00
_cell.angle_gamma   90.00
#
_symmetry.space_group_name_H-M   'P 1'
#
loop_
_entity.id
_entity.type
_entity.pdbx_description
1 polymer ?
#
loop_
_entity_poly.entity_id
_entity_poly.type
_entity_poly.pdbx_seq_one_letter_code
_entity_poly.pdbx_strand_id
1 'polypeptide(L)'
;MHPAGMSPEDDVVMEGYLFKRATNAFKTWHRRWFQIKDNRLLYSHRSADVETPTVMEADLKLCLVRPAPASVERACCFELVTPTKSHLLQADSETLCNAWMRALQRTIHHLHEDDESLPPARTLAFSNDEAVSYSGPQAQSRDTLLAELRRIPGNDKCADCGADAPKWASINLGVLLCIECCGIHRSFGVQVSKVRSLTMDSLEPEQRKLMIALGNRLVNSIYLAHLPNANIVPPPPRSTSSRPVREAWIKAKYVERRFARLDTERARSSANVRAERLVRKTSKALCEFL
;
A
#
# COMPACT_ATOMS: atom_id res chain seq x y z
N MET A 1 -33.35 6.04 40.19
CA MET A 1 -32.21 5.51 40.97
C MET A 1 -31.26 4.82 40.00
N HIS A 2 -30.07 5.37 39.78
CA HIS A 2 -29.02 4.74 38.97
C HIS A 2 -28.56 3.41 39.58
N PRO A 3 -28.05 2.50 38.74
CA PRO A 3 -26.66 2.11 38.95
C PRO A 3 -25.85 1.76 37.68
N ALA A 4 -24.54 1.94 37.83
CA ALA A 4 -23.40 1.34 37.11
C ALA A 4 -22.97 1.92 35.75
N GLY A 5 -22.08 2.91 35.83
CA GLY A 5 -20.73 2.72 35.28
C GLY A 5 -20.48 3.22 33.86
N MET A 6 -20.71 4.50 33.58
CA MET A 6 -20.01 5.17 32.48
C MET A 6 -18.52 5.25 32.84
N SER A 7 -17.69 4.48 32.14
CA SER A 7 -16.25 4.71 32.08
C SER A 7 -16.00 5.96 31.22
N PRO A 8 -15.16 6.92 31.66
CA PRO A 8 -15.00 8.24 31.03
C PRO A 8 -14.01 8.25 29.85
N GLU A 9 -13.85 7.15 29.12
CA GLU A 9 -12.86 7.07 28.04
C GLU A 9 -13.53 6.87 26.67
N ASP A 10 -14.00 7.98 26.10
CA ASP A 10 -14.69 8.09 24.79
C ASP A 10 -13.84 7.70 23.56
N ASP A 11 -12.65 7.12 23.73
CA ASP A 11 -11.66 6.87 22.66
C ASP A 11 -11.40 5.38 22.35
N VAL A 12 -12.16 4.44 22.95
CA VAL A 12 -11.98 2.99 22.71
C VAL A 12 -12.86 2.50 21.57
N VAL A 13 -12.26 2.16 20.43
CA VAL A 13 -12.96 1.70 19.20
C VAL A 13 -13.46 0.26 19.32
N MET A 14 -12.69 -0.60 19.97
CA MET A 14 -13.05 -2.00 20.20
C MET A 14 -12.21 -2.60 21.32
N GLU A 15 -12.82 -3.45 22.14
CA GLU A 15 -12.12 -4.21 23.18
C GLU A 15 -12.67 -5.62 23.34
N GLY A 16 -11.86 -6.52 23.90
CA GLY A 16 -12.24 -7.91 24.12
C GLY A 16 -11.07 -8.87 24.18
N TYR A 17 -11.36 -10.15 24.37
CA TYR A 17 -10.32 -11.18 24.42
C TYR A 17 -9.91 -11.66 23.02
N LEU A 18 -8.60 -11.78 22.83
CA LEU A 18 -8.00 -12.50 21.72
C LEU A 18 -6.86 -13.38 22.23
N PHE A 19 -6.54 -14.41 21.46
CA PHE A 19 -5.33 -15.19 21.66
C PHE A 19 -4.24 -14.69 20.72
N LYS A 20 -3.07 -14.36 21.26
CA LYS A 20 -1.89 -14.02 20.45
C LYS A 20 -0.94 -15.21 20.36
N ARG A 21 -0.39 -15.47 19.18
CA ARG A 21 0.65 -16.48 19.00
C ARG A 21 2.01 -15.93 19.42
N ALA A 22 2.73 -16.67 20.24
CA ALA A 22 4.11 -16.38 20.58
C ALA A 22 5.01 -16.56 19.34
N THR A 23 6.04 -15.72 19.24
CA THR A 23 7.07 -15.80 18.20
C THR A 23 8.22 -16.74 18.57
N ASN A 24 8.13 -17.42 19.72
CA ASN A 24 9.12 -18.39 20.18
C ASN A 24 8.99 -19.73 19.44
N ALA A 25 9.99 -20.60 19.58
CA ALA A 25 10.05 -21.90 18.89
C ALA A 25 8.80 -22.78 19.14
N PHE A 26 8.15 -22.62 20.30
CA PHE A 26 7.01 -23.43 20.73
C PHE A 26 5.65 -22.91 20.22
N LYS A 27 5.60 -21.73 19.55
CA LYS A 27 4.40 -21.15 18.89
C LYS A 27 3.12 -21.22 19.74
N THR A 28 3.24 -20.98 21.04
CA THR A 28 2.13 -21.07 22.01
C THR A 28 1.13 -19.93 21.83
N TRP A 29 -0.14 -20.15 22.21
CA TRP A 29 -1.19 -19.13 22.13
C TRP A 29 -1.56 -18.62 23.52
N HIS A 30 -1.58 -17.30 23.71
CA HIS A 30 -1.88 -16.68 24.99
C HIS A 30 -3.10 -15.77 24.90
N ARG A 31 -4.13 -16.07 25.70
CA ARG A 31 -5.31 -15.21 25.84
C ARG A 31 -4.95 -13.92 26.55
N ARG A 32 -5.28 -12.77 25.96
CA ARG A 32 -5.09 -11.44 26.53
C ARG A 32 -6.30 -10.58 26.25
N TRP A 33 -6.53 -9.57 27.07
CA TRP A 33 -7.52 -8.53 26.79
C TRP A 33 -6.87 -7.52 25.84
N PHE A 34 -7.51 -7.27 24.70
CA PHE A 34 -7.04 -6.34 23.69
C PHE A 34 -7.94 -5.12 23.63
N GLN A 35 -7.35 -3.97 23.33
CA GLN A 35 -8.05 -2.70 23.19
C GLN A 35 -7.47 -1.92 22.02
N ILE A 36 -8.34 -1.38 21.16
CA ILE A 36 -8.00 -0.38 20.16
C ILE A 36 -8.37 0.97 20.75
N LYS A 37 -7.35 1.77 21.10
CA LYS A 37 -7.51 3.07 21.74
C LYS A 37 -6.42 4.01 21.25
N ASP A 38 -6.74 5.29 21.03
CA ASP A 38 -5.78 6.33 20.63
C ASP A 38 -4.90 5.92 19.44
N ASN A 39 -5.51 5.27 18.44
CA ASN A 39 -4.83 4.79 17.22
C ASN A 39 -3.74 3.74 17.48
N ARG A 40 -3.81 3.07 18.63
CA ARG A 40 -2.89 2.01 19.07
C ARG A 40 -3.63 0.71 19.33
N LEU A 41 -2.92 -0.40 19.17
CA LEU A 41 -3.38 -1.70 19.64
C LEU A 41 -2.63 -2.07 20.92
N LEU A 42 -3.40 -2.25 21.99
CA LEU A 42 -2.91 -2.51 23.34
C LEU A 42 -3.36 -3.90 23.78
N TYR A 43 -2.62 -4.53 24.69
CA TYR A 43 -3.10 -5.71 25.41
C TYR A 43 -2.66 -5.73 26.87
N SER A 44 -3.46 -6.37 27.72
CA SER A 44 -3.21 -6.51 29.16
C SER A 44 -3.73 -7.84 29.72
N HIS A 45 -3.42 -8.09 30.99
CA HIS A 45 -4.09 -9.11 31.78
C HIS A 45 -5.28 -8.45 32.49
N ARG A 46 -6.51 -8.91 32.25
CA ARG A 46 -7.74 -8.22 32.75
C ARG A 46 -7.82 -8.12 34.29
N SER A 47 -7.04 -8.92 35.02
CA SER A 47 -7.08 -8.98 36.49
C SER A 47 -6.17 -7.97 37.20
N ALA A 48 -5.62 -6.99 36.47
CA ALA A 48 -4.78 -5.97 37.06
C ALA A 48 -5.35 -4.59 36.68
N ASP A 49 -6.29 -4.09 37.48
CA ASP A 49 -6.86 -2.74 37.40
C ASP A 49 -5.78 -1.61 37.53
N VAL A 50 -4.49 -1.98 37.59
CA VAL A 50 -3.33 -1.10 37.82
C VAL A 50 -2.20 -1.34 36.79
N GLU A 51 -2.26 -2.36 35.93
CA GLU A 51 -1.19 -2.60 34.95
C GLU A 51 -1.37 -1.72 33.70
N THR A 52 -0.37 -0.89 33.42
CA THR A 52 -0.27 -0.13 32.17
C THR A 52 -0.38 -1.08 30.98
N PRO A 53 -1.35 -0.91 30.06
CA PRO A 53 -1.51 -1.80 28.92
C PRO A 53 -0.23 -1.85 28.09
N THR A 54 0.17 -3.06 27.68
CA THR A 54 1.34 -3.20 26.81
C THR A 54 0.94 -2.80 25.40
N VAL A 55 1.66 -1.83 24.83
CA VAL A 55 1.50 -1.43 23.43
C VAL A 55 1.98 -2.57 22.55
N MET A 56 1.05 -3.23 21.85
CA MET A 56 1.41 -4.18 20.80
C MET A 56 1.90 -3.44 19.58
N GLU A 57 1.14 -2.42 19.17
CA GLU A 57 1.46 -1.56 18.04
C GLU A 57 1.12 -0.10 18.36
N ALA A 58 2.13 0.75 18.26
CA ALA A 58 2.06 2.16 18.63
C ALA A 58 1.48 3.04 17.51
N ASP A 59 1.44 2.52 16.29
CA ASP A 59 0.97 3.25 15.12
C ASP A 59 0.21 2.32 14.17
N LEU A 60 -1.11 2.26 14.35
CA LEU A 60 -1.97 1.43 13.50
C LEU A 60 -1.91 1.87 12.02
N LYS A 61 -1.57 3.12 11.70
CA LYS A 61 -1.55 3.59 10.30
C LYS A 61 -0.55 2.85 9.41
N LEU A 62 0.47 2.22 10.01
CA LEU A 62 1.47 1.43 9.28
C LEU A 62 1.12 -0.05 9.19
N CYS A 63 -0.02 -0.45 9.75
CA CYS A 63 -0.43 -1.84 9.86
C CYS A 63 -1.34 -2.26 8.71
N LEU A 64 -1.36 -3.56 8.41
CA LEU A 64 -2.29 -4.21 7.50
C LEU A 64 -2.94 -5.39 8.21
N VAL A 65 -4.25 -5.51 8.11
CA VAL A 65 -5.01 -6.62 8.68
C VAL A 65 -5.49 -7.54 7.57
N ARG A 66 -5.20 -8.83 7.68
CA ARG A 66 -5.61 -9.84 6.69
C ARG A 66 -5.98 -11.17 7.35
N PRO A 67 -6.72 -12.05 6.65
CA PRO A 67 -6.94 -13.41 7.11
C PRO A 67 -5.62 -14.15 7.37
N ALA A 68 -5.62 -15.06 8.34
CA ALA A 68 -4.44 -15.88 8.62
C ALA A 68 -4.07 -16.72 7.38
N PRO A 69 -2.76 -16.92 7.11
CA PRO A 69 -2.31 -17.70 5.97
C PRO A 69 -2.73 -19.17 6.13
N ALA A 70 -2.93 -19.85 5.00
CA ALA A 70 -3.38 -21.25 4.95
C ALA A 70 -2.50 -22.24 5.74
N SER A 71 -1.24 -21.86 6.04
CA SER A 71 -0.34 -22.61 6.91
C SER A 71 -0.75 -22.63 8.40
N VAL A 72 -1.75 -21.84 8.79
CA VAL A 72 -2.28 -21.81 10.16
C VAL A 72 -3.58 -22.62 10.17
N GLU A 73 -3.50 -23.84 10.70
CA GLU A 73 -4.63 -24.79 10.76
C GLU A 73 -5.75 -24.39 11.75
N ARG A 74 -5.56 -23.30 12.49
CA ARG A 74 -6.46 -22.88 13.56
C ARG A 74 -7.52 -21.92 13.02
N ALA A 75 -8.80 -22.24 13.22
CA ALA A 75 -9.93 -21.43 12.76
C ALA A 75 -10.02 -20.06 13.48
N CYS A 76 -10.72 -19.11 12.87
CA CYS A 76 -10.96 -17.77 13.41
C CYS A 76 -9.67 -16.97 13.70
N CYS A 77 -8.61 -17.23 12.92
CA CYS A 77 -7.35 -16.52 13.02
C CYS A 77 -7.24 -15.42 11.97
N PHE A 78 -6.63 -14.32 12.35
CA PHE A 78 -6.25 -13.22 11.47
C PHE A 78 -4.84 -12.75 11.79
N GLU A 79 -4.26 -12.00 10.87
CA GLU A 79 -2.88 -11.53 10.94
C GLU A 79 -2.85 -10.01 10.84
N LEU A 80 -2.17 -9.40 11.82
CA LEU A 80 -1.81 -7.99 11.82
C LEU A 80 -0.35 -7.86 11.39
N VAL A 81 -0.14 -7.44 10.16
CA VAL A 81 1.18 -7.22 9.57
C VAL A 81 1.62 -5.79 9.86
N THR A 82 2.80 -5.64 10.42
CA THR A 82 3.45 -4.33 10.67
C THR A 82 4.77 -4.27 9.92
N PRO A 83 5.42 -3.09 9.80
CA PRO A 83 6.66 -2.97 9.04
C PRO A 83 7.81 -3.85 9.55
N THR A 84 7.76 -4.24 10.83
CA THR A 84 8.84 -4.99 11.49
C THR A 84 8.43 -6.40 11.91
N LYS A 85 7.13 -6.67 12.10
CA LYS A 85 6.63 -7.93 12.64
C LYS A 85 5.30 -8.33 12.01
N SER A 86 4.93 -9.58 12.18
CA SER A 86 3.60 -10.06 11.85
C SER A 86 3.01 -10.80 13.03
N HIS A 87 1.85 -10.34 13.49
CA HIS A 87 1.19 -10.86 14.69
C HIS A 87 0.00 -11.71 14.29
N LEU A 88 -0.02 -12.96 14.76
CA LEU A 88 -1.17 -13.84 14.57
C LEU A 88 -2.07 -13.79 15.80
N LEU A 89 -3.32 -13.43 15.55
CA LEU A 89 -4.36 -13.27 16.54
C LEU A 89 -5.52 -14.23 16.23
N GLN A 90 -6.16 -14.75 17.26
CA GLN A 90 -7.32 -15.62 17.14
C GLN A 90 -8.45 -15.09 18.01
N ALA A 91 -9.67 -15.07 17.46
CA ALA A 91 -10.90 -14.81 18.20
C ALA A 91 -11.65 -16.10 18.56
N ASP A 92 -12.54 -16.00 19.56
CA ASP A 92 -13.35 -17.14 20.02
C ASP A 92 -14.44 -17.57 19.03
N SER A 93 -14.76 -16.73 18.04
CA SER A 93 -15.74 -17.03 16.98
C SER A 93 -15.37 -16.34 15.67
N GLU A 94 -15.94 -16.83 14.58
CA GLU A 94 -15.78 -16.21 13.25
C GLU A 94 -16.41 -14.81 13.20
N THR A 95 -17.54 -14.63 13.90
CA THR A 95 -18.20 -13.32 14.02
C THR A 95 -17.29 -12.31 14.71
N LEU A 96 -16.64 -12.70 15.81
CA LEU A 96 -15.68 -11.84 16.52
C LEU A 96 -14.41 -11.62 15.69
N CYS A 97 -13.88 -12.64 15.02
CA CYS A 97 -12.74 -12.51 14.13
C CYS A 97 -13.01 -11.44 13.05
N ASN A 98 -14.16 -11.53 12.38
CA ASN A 98 -14.58 -10.57 11.38
C ASN A 98 -14.83 -9.17 11.98
N ALA A 99 -15.41 -9.07 13.17
CA ALA A 99 -15.61 -7.80 13.85
C ALA A 99 -14.27 -7.11 14.18
N TRP A 100 -13.30 -7.86 14.72
CA TRP A 100 -11.94 -7.38 15.01
C TRP A 100 -11.21 -6.93 13.77
N MET A 101 -11.25 -7.73 12.69
CA MET A 101 -10.64 -7.35 11.42
C MET A 101 -11.24 -6.04 10.88
N ARG A 102 -12.57 -5.91 10.90
CA ARG A 102 -13.25 -4.69 10.43
C ARG A 102 -12.97 -3.48 11.32
N ALA A 103 -12.85 -3.64 12.64
CA ALA A 103 -12.54 -2.53 13.54
C ALA A 103 -11.12 -2.00 13.31
N LEU A 104 -10.14 -2.90 13.19
CA LEU A 104 -8.77 -2.53 12.87
C LEU A 104 -8.69 -1.89 11.47
N GLN A 105 -9.32 -2.48 10.44
CA GLN A 105 -9.36 -1.91 9.09
C GLN A 105 -9.99 -0.52 9.06
N ARG A 106 -11.10 -0.30 9.76
CA ARG A 106 -11.74 1.03 9.87
C ARG A 106 -10.83 2.05 10.55
N THR A 107 -10.16 1.65 11.63
CA THR A 107 -9.24 2.54 12.36
C THR A 107 -8.05 2.94 11.49
N ILE A 108 -7.49 1.99 10.73
CA ILE A 108 -6.38 2.22 9.79
C ILE A 108 -6.82 3.17 8.66
N HIS A 109 -8.01 2.94 8.10
CA HIS A 109 -8.56 3.79 7.03
C HIS A 109 -8.79 5.22 7.51
N HIS A 110 -9.42 5.40 8.67
CA HIS A 110 -9.67 6.72 9.24
C HIS A 110 -8.37 7.50 9.49
N LEU A 111 -7.33 6.81 9.98
CA LEU A 111 -5.99 7.37 10.14
C LEU A 111 -5.32 7.81 8.84
N HIS A 112 -5.67 7.19 7.71
CA HIS A 112 -5.21 7.60 6.39
C HIS A 112 -6.03 8.76 5.80
N GLU A 113 -7.29 8.91 6.21
CA GLU A 113 -8.17 9.99 5.78
C GLU A 113 -7.92 11.30 6.56
N ASP A 114 -7.60 11.24 7.85
CA ASP A 114 -7.35 12.45 8.67
C ASP A 114 -6.10 13.24 8.21
N ASP A 115 -5.12 12.58 7.59
CA ASP A 115 -3.93 13.22 6.97
C ASP A 115 -4.27 14.02 5.69
N GLU A 116 -5.45 13.78 5.09
CA GLU A 116 -5.94 14.46 3.89
C GLU A 116 -6.94 15.60 4.19
N SER A 117 -7.02 16.07 5.44
CA SER A 117 -7.96 17.12 5.87
C SER A 117 -7.43 18.56 5.66
N LEU A 118 -7.33 18.99 4.39
CA LEU A 118 -7.59 20.39 4.01
C LEU A 118 -9.08 20.50 3.62
N PRO A 119 -9.77 21.60 3.94
CA PRO A 119 -11.23 21.55 4.13
C PRO A 119 -12.02 21.44 2.81
N PRO A 120 -13.14 20.69 2.80
CA PRO A 120 -14.06 20.67 1.67
C PRO A 120 -14.91 21.95 1.66
N ALA A 121 -15.06 22.55 0.49
CA ALA A 121 -15.99 23.65 0.26
C ALA A 121 -17.43 23.19 0.61
N ARG A 122 -18.05 23.96 1.49
CA ARG A 122 -19.46 23.83 1.90
C ARG A 122 -20.37 24.11 0.70
N THR A 123 -21.33 23.23 0.44
CA THR A 123 -22.63 23.65 -0.11
C THR A 123 -23.75 22.85 0.57
N LEU A 124 -24.80 23.58 0.93
CA LEU A 124 -25.86 23.23 1.86
C LEU A 124 -26.92 22.28 1.27
N ALA A 125 -27.36 21.35 2.12
CA ALA A 125 -28.70 20.80 2.35
C ALA A 125 -29.87 20.99 1.34
N PHE A 126 -30.52 19.85 1.00
CA PHE A 126 -31.98 19.53 0.94
C PHE A 126 -32.92 20.40 0.04
N SER A 127 -33.87 19.94 -0.79
CA SER A 127 -34.68 18.71 -0.94
C SER A 127 -35.32 18.66 -2.34
N ASN A 128 -35.61 17.46 -2.90
CA ASN A 128 -36.94 17.00 -3.36
C ASN A 128 -36.86 15.84 -4.36
N ASP A 129 -37.75 14.87 -4.15
CA ASP A 129 -38.12 13.74 -5.01
C ASP A 129 -38.57 14.19 -6.42
N GLU A 130 -38.12 13.51 -7.48
CA GLU A 130 -38.97 12.69 -8.35
C GLU A 130 -38.13 11.98 -9.44
N ALA A 131 -38.60 10.79 -9.82
CA ALA A 131 -37.87 9.76 -10.52
C ALA A 131 -37.68 10.01 -12.03
N VAL A 132 -36.44 10.01 -12.54
CA VAL A 132 -36.15 9.67 -13.96
C VAL A 132 -34.73 9.06 -14.10
N SER A 133 -34.71 7.84 -14.67
CA SER A 133 -33.61 7.06 -15.29
C SER A 133 -32.16 7.13 -14.74
N TYR A 134 -31.75 6.00 -14.16
CA TYR A 134 -30.38 5.62 -13.85
C TYR A 134 -29.42 5.77 -15.06
N SER A 135 -28.60 6.82 -15.03
CA SER A 135 -27.30 6.86 -15.72
C SER A 135 -26.30 7.51 -14.76
N GLY A 136 -25.62 6.67 -13.98
CA GLY A 136 -24.79 7.11 -12.86
C GLY A 136 -23.55 7.92 -13.26
N PRO A 137 -22.93 8.67 -12.32
CA PRO A 137 -21.83 9.62 -12.59
C PRO A 137 -20.45 8.99 -12.89
N GLN A 138 -20.37 7.67 -13.08
CA GLN A 138 -19.09 6.94 -13.11
C GLN A 138 -18.27 7.12 -14.38
N ALA A 139 -18.86 7.56 -15.49
CA ALA A 139 -18.13 7.73 -16.75
C ALA A 139 -17.19 8.95 -16.71
N GLN A 140 -17.63 10.05 -16.09
CA GLN A 140 -16.85 11.31 -16.06
C GLN A 140 -15.62 11.23 -15.13
N SER A 141 -15.61 10.38 -14.10
CA SER A 141 -14.48 10.27 -13.16
C SER A 141 -13.33 9.36 -13.63
N ARG A 142 -13.55 8.54 -14.66
CA ARG A 142 -12.54 7.60 -15.20
C ARG A 142 -11.73 8.22 -16.32
N ASP A 143 -12.39 8.97 -17.21
CA ASP A 143 -11.70 9.75 -18.24
C ASP A 143 -10.79 10.81 -17.63
N THR A 144 -11.16 11.38 -16.48
CA THR A 144 -10.30 12.32 -15.74
C THR A 144 -9.06 11.64 -15.16
N LEU A 145 -9.17 10.43 -14.61
CA LEU A 145 -8.02 9.70 -14.08
C LEU A 145 -7.02 9.31 -15.18
N LEU A 146 -7.50 8.76 -16.30
CA LEU A 146 -6.60 8.39 -17.40
C LEU A 146 -5.91 9.64 -17.98
N ALA A 147 -6.63 10.76 -18.09
CA ALA A 147 -6.06 12.03 -18.51
C ALA A 147 -5.01 12.55 -17.52
N GLU A 148 -5.27 12.43 -16.22
CA GLU A 148 -4.33 12.79 -15.14
C GLU A 148 -3.06 11.95 -15.20
N LEU A 149 -3.19 10.61 -15.24
CA LEU A 149 -2.05 9.71 -15.29
C LEU A 149 -1.18 9.92 -16.52
N ARG A 150 -1.76 10.30 -17.66
CA ARG A 150 -1.01 10.59 -18.90
C ARG A 150 -0.16 11.85 -18.83
N ARG A 151 -0.47 12.80 -17.94
CA ARG A 151 0.36 14.01 -17.74
C ARG A 151 1.65 13.72 -17.00
N ILE A 152 1.75 12.56 -16.34
CA ILE A 152 2.95 12.14 -15.62
C ILE A 152 4.06 11.83 -16.62
N PRO A 153 5.31 12.24 -16.38
CA PRO A 153 6.41 12.01 -17.32
C PRO A 153 6.59 10.53 -17.73
N GLY A 154 6.57 10.28 -19.04
CA GLY A 154 6.75 8.97 -19.67
C GLY A 154 5.48 8.12 -19.76
N ASN A 155 4.36 8.55 -19.15
CA ASN A 155 3.09 7.83 -19.20
C ASN A 155 2.32 8.04 -20.53
N ASP A 156 2.81 8.92 -21.40
CA ASP A 156 2.35 9.08 -22.78
C ASP A 156 2.64 7.84 -23.64
N LYS A 157 3.60 7.01 -23.24
CA LYS A 157 4.02 5.80 -23.94
C LYS A 157 4.03 4.58 -23.03
N CYS A 158 3.86 3.40 -23.62
CA CYS A 158 4.00 2.12 -22.94
C CYS A 158 5.40 1.99 -22.33
N ALA A 159 5.46 1.60 -21.05
CA ALA A 159 6.70 1.49 -20.29
C ALA A 159 7.73 0.53 -20.88
N ASP A 160 7.28 -0.42 -21.71
CA ASP A 160 8.13 -1.51 -22.19
C ASP A 160 8.45 -1.43 -23.68
N CYS A 161 7.45 -1.17 -24.54
CA CYS A 161 7.63 -1.16 -26.00
C CYS A 161 7.50 0.24 -26.63
N GLY A 162 7.17 1.26 -25.83
CA GLY A 162 7.04 2.64 -26.32
C GLY A 162 5.80 2.92 -27.18
N ALA A 163 4.85 1.99 -27.28
CA ALA A 163 3.57 2.24 -27.98
C ALA A 163 2.78 3.38 -27.32
N ASP A 164 2.19 4.26 -28.13
CA ASP A 164 1.52 5.46 -27.64
C ASP A 164 0.19 5.16 -26.91
N ALA A 165 -0.22 6.12 -26.09
CA ALA A 165 -1.51 6.16 -25.42
C ALA A 165 -1.89 4.86 -24.67
N PRO A 166 -1.02 4.34 -23.78
CA PRO A 166 -1.33 3.15 -22.99
C PRO A 166 -2.62 3.34 -22.17
N LYS A 167 -3.41 2.26 -22.04
CA LYS A 167 -4.70 2.24 -21.33
C LYS A 167 -4.77 1.19 -20.22
N TRP A 168 -3.67 0.49 -19.98
CA TRP A 168 -3.55 -0.49 -18.91
C TRP A 168 -2.47 -0.04 -17.94
N ALA A 169 -2.56 -0.49 -16.70
CA ALA A 169 -1.58 -0.24 -15.67
C ALA A 169 -1.14 -1.55 -15.03
N SER A 170 0.13 -1.62 -14.63
CA SER A 170 0.55 -2.52 -13.56
C SER A 170 0.57 -1.72 -12.26
N ILE A 171 -0.47 -1.91 -11.44
CA ILE A 171 -0.74 -1.03 -10.29
C ILE A 171 0.26 -1.20 -9.15
N ASN A 172 0.89 -2.36 -9.03
CA ASN A 172 1.95 -2.58 -8.03
C ASN A 172 3.32 -2.07 -8.49
N LEU A 173 3.54 -1.97 -9.80
CA LEU A 173 4.80 -1.49 -10.38
C LEU A 173 4.77 0.02 -10.66
N GLY A 174 3.58 0.62 -10.78
CA GLY A 174 3.42 2.05 -11.06
C GLY A 174 3.64 2.42 -12.53
N VAL A 175 3.35 1.50 -13.47
CA VAL A 175 3.61 1.69 -14.91
C VAL A 175 2.36 1.59 -15.77
N LEU A 176 2.34 2.35 -16.86
CA LEU A 176 1.36 2.27 -17.93
C LEU A 176 1.82 1.41 -19.10
N LEU A 177 0.91 0.57 -19.58
CA LEU A 177 1.16 -0.48 -20.56
C LEU A 177 0.14 -0.41 -21.71
N CYS A 178 0.58 -0.79 -22.91
CA CYS A 178 -0.31 -1.08 -24.03
C CYS A 178 -0.99 -2.46 -23.85
N ILE A 179 -1.99 -2.76 -24.69
CA ILE A 179 -2.78 -4.00 -24.58
C ILE A 179 -1.92 -5.27 -24.66
N GLU A 180 -0.94 -5.28 -25.54
CA GLU A 180 -0.09 -6.44 -25.77
C GLU A 180 0.91 -6.66 -24.62
N CYS A 181 1.57 -5.60 -24.15
CA CYS A 181 2.48 -5.68 -23.01
C CYS A 181 1.73 -6.05 -21.73
N CYS A 182 0.51 -5.52 -21.52
CA CYS A 182 -0.31 -5.91 -20.39
C CYS A 182 -0.67 -7.41 -20.44
N GLY A 183 -0.88 -7.99 -21.63
CA GLY A 183 -1.12 -9.42 -21.82
C GLY A 183 0.08 -10.29 -21.42
N ILE A 184 1.30 -9.81 -21.66
CA ILE A 184 2.54 -10.46 -21.19
C ILE A 184 2.66 -10.32 -19.67
N HIS A 185 2.42 -9.13 -19.12
CA HIS A 185 2.45 -8.94 -17.66
C HIS A 185 1.48 -9.86 -16.91
N ARG A 186 0.32 -10.20 -17.49
CA ARG A 186 -0.63 -11.15 -16.92
C ARG A 186 -0.07 -12.57 -16.82
N SER A 187 0.78 -13.01 -17.76
CA SER A 187 1.33 -14.38 -17.74
C SER A 187 2.35 -14.61 -16.61
N PHE A 188 2.92 -13.55 -16.03
CA PHE A 188 3.85 -13.68 -14.90
C PHE A 188 3.18 -13.85 -13.53
N GLY A 189 1.86 -13.68 -13.43
CA GLY A 189 1.13 -13.82 -12.17
C GLY A 189 1.17 -12.58 -11.27
N VAL A 190 0.24 -12.55 -10.31
CA VAL A 190 -0.08 -11.38 -9.47
C VAL A 190 1.03 -10.98 -8.49
N GLN A 191 1.93 -11.91 -8.17
CA GLN A 191 3.11 -11.66 -7.35
C GLN A 191 4.17 -10.83 -8.06
N VAL A 192 4.16 -10.82 -9.40
CA VAL A 192 5.06 -9.99 -10.22
C VAL A 192 4.34 -8.72 -10.67
N SER A 193 3.18 -8.87 -11.31
CA SER A 193 2.46 -7.75 -11.91
C SER A 193 0.96 -7.87 -11.72
N LYS A 194 0.35 -6.84 -11.11
CA LYS A 194 -1.08 -6.68 -10.90
C LYS A 194 -1.64 -5.77 -11.99
N VAL A 195 -2.26 -6.36 -13.01
CA VAL A 195 -2.75 -5.61 -14.18
C VAL A 195 -4.18 -5.11 -13.96
N ARG A 196 -4.43 -3.84 -14.29
CA ARG A 196 -5.76 -3.20 -14.35
C ARG A 196 -5.94 -2.43 -15.66
N SER A 197 -7.16 -2.44 -16.18
CA SER A 197 -7.62 -1.58 -17.27
C SER A 197 -8.01 -0.22 -16.70
N LEU A 198 -7.44 0.87 -17.21
CA LEU A 198 -7.78 2.22 -16.75
C LEU A 198 -9.11 2.72 -17.29
N THR A 199 -9.66 2.05 -18.31
CA THR A 199 -10.97 2.39 -18.87
C THR A 199 -12.09 1.52 -18.32
N MET A 200 -11.78 0.28 -17.89
CA MET A 200 -12.80 -0.69 -17.44
C MET A 200 -12.80 -0.89 -15.93
N ASP A 201 -11.64 -0.83 -15.27
CA ASP A 201 -11.52 -1.10 -13.84
C ASP A 201 -11.50 0.20 -13.02
N SER A 202 -12.00 0.14 -11.79
CA SER A 202 -11.81 1.20 -10.79
C SER A 202 -10.50 0.97 -10.04
N LEU A 203 -9.71 2.04 -9.88
CA LEU A 203 -8.55 2.03 -8.99
C LEU A 203 -8.98 2.52 -7.60
N GLU A 204 -8.53 1.80 -6.56
CA GLU A 204 -8.62 2.28 -5.19
C GLU A 204 -7.80 3.58 -5.02
N PRO A 205 -8.14 4.47 -4.07
CA PRO A 205 -7.42 5.74 -3.86
C PRO A 205 -5.91 5.56 -3.70
N GLU A 206 -5.47 4.53 -2.98
CA GLU A 206 -4.06 4.23 -2.72
C GLU A 206 -3.35 3.78 -4.00
N GLN A 207 -4.04 2.97 -4.80
CA GLN A 207 -3.55 2.55 -6.11
C GLN A 207 -3.40 3.76 -7.04
N ARG A 208 -4.38 4.68 -7.02
CA ARG A 208 -4.30 5.96 -7.74
C ARG A 208 -3.11 6.79 -7.24
N LYS A 209 -2.97 7.01 -5.94
CA LYS A 209 -1.86 7.78 -5.34
C LYS A 209 -0.50 7.20 -5.74
N LEU A 210 -0.34 5.87 -5.71
CA LEU A 210 0.88 5.20 -6.16
C LEU A 210 1.16 5.45 -7.65
N MET A 211 0.15 5.33 -8.51
CA MET A 211 0.29 5.60 -9.94
C MET A 211 0.63 7.06 -10.23
N ILE A 212 0.10 8.00 -9.44
CA ILE A 212 0.39 9.44 -9.53
C ILE A 212 1.80 9.77 -9.06
N ALA A 213 2.22 9.21 -7.93
CA ALA A 213 3.54 9.44 -7.34
C ALA A 213 4.68 8.82 -8.18
N LEU A 214 4.38 7.77 -8.95
CA LEU A 214 5.33 7.10 -9.82
C LEU A 214 5.24 7.60 -11.26
N GLY A 215 5.01 6.69 -12.20
CA GLY A 215 5.07 6.93 -13.63
C GLY A 215 6.27 6.28 -14.31
N ASN A 216 6.08 6.02 -15.60
CA ASN A 216 6.98 5.21 -16.41
C ASN A 216 8.41 5.74 -16.41
N ARG A 217 8.62 7.07 -16.43
CA ARG A 217 9.98 7.65 -16.38
C ARG A 217 10.70 7.28 -15.09
N LEU A 218 10.05 7.44 -13.94
CA LEU A 218 10.65 7.13 -12.65
C LEU A 218 10.90 5.64 -12.50
N VAL A 219 9.91 4.80 -12.86
CA VAL A 219 10.06 3.35 -12.78
C VAL A 219 11.16 2.84 -13.71
N ASN A 220 11.25 3.36 -14.93
CA ASN A 220 12.33 3.02 -15.86
C ASN A 220 13.69 3.45 -15.34
N SER A 221 13.81 4.60 -14.66
CA SER A 221 15.08 5.02 -14.03
C SER A 221 15.57 4.05 -12.95
N ILE A 222 14.67 3.23 -12.39
CA ILE A 222 14.99 2.22 -11.38
C ILE A 222 15.30 0.89 -12.07
N TYR A 223 14.40 0.42 -12.94
CA TYR A 223 14.49 -0.90 -13.56
C TYR A 223 15.50 -0.97 -14.72
N LEU A 224 15.89 0.16 -15.28
CA LEU A 224 16.87 0.28 -16.37
C LEU A 224 18.11 1.10 -15.93
N ALA A 225 18.35 1.23 -14.62
CA ALA A 225 19.44 2.03 -14.06
C ALA A 225 20.83 1.63 -14.59
N HIS A 226 21.04 0.34 -14.83
CA HIS A 226 22.30 -0.24 -15.31
C HIS A 226 22.17 -0.80 -16.72
N LEU A 227 21.31 -0.19 -17.54
CA LEU A 227 21.15 -0.62 -18.92
C LEU A 227 22.45 -0.35 -19.70
N PRO A 228 23.06 -1.36 -20.36
CA PRO A 228 24.27 -1.16 -21.15
C PRO A 228 24.03 -0.19 -22.32
N ASN A 229 25.03 0.63 -22.64
CA ASN A 229 24.94 1.59 -23.75
C ASN A 229 24.98 0.92 -25.14
N ALA A 230 25.46 -0.33 -25.23
CA ALA A 230 25.54 -1.10 -26.47
C ALA A 230 25.27 -2.59 -26.21
N ASN A 231 24.92 -3.33 -27.26
CA ASN A 231 24.72 -4.79 -27.22
C ASN A 231 23.72 -5.27 -26.16
N ILE A 232 22.60 -4.55 -26.01
CA ILE A 232 21.57 -4.88 -25.04
C ILE A 232 20.87 -6.19 -25.47
N VAL A 233 20.92 -7.20 -24.61
CA VAL A 233 20.26 -8.50 -24.84
C VAL A 233 19.32 -8.82 -23.67
N PRO A 234 18.02 -9.08 -23.94
CA PRO A 234 17.33 -8.88 -25.21
C PRO A 234 17.26 -7.37 -25.59
N PRO A 235 17.11 -7.01 -26.87
CA PRO A 235 17.01 -5.60 -27.26
C PRO A 235 15.72 -4.95 -26.74
N PRO A 236 15.72 -3.64 -26.44
CA PRO A 236 14.51 -2.91 -26.11
C PRO A 236 13.47 -3.03 -27.25
N PRO A 237 12.24 -3.50 -26.97
CA PRO A 237 11.24 -3.68 -28.00
C PRO A 237 10.65 -2.33 -28.43
N ARG A 238 10.13 -2.31 -29.65
CA ARG A 238 9.31 -1.23 -30.21
C ARG A 238 7.84 -1.64 -30.23
N SER A 239 6.95 -0.70 -30.53
CA SER A 239 5.52 -0.96 -30.74
C SER A 239 5.24 -1.97 -31.86
N THR A 240 6.17 -2.15 -32.79
CA THR A 240 6.07 -3.14 -33.89
C THR A 240 6.79 -4.46 -33.58
N SER A 241 7.47 -4.58 -32.44
CA SER A 241 8.19 -5.80 -32.07
C SER A 241 7.22 -6.94 -31.77
N SER A 242 7.62 -8.15 -32.19
CA SER A 242 6.87 -9.38 -31.96
C SER A 242 6.71 -9.70 -30.48
N ARG A 243 5.67 -10.48 -30.16
CA ARG A 243 5.38 -10.90 -28.78
C ARG A 243 6.57 -11.56 -28.07
N PRO A 244 7.34 -12.49 -28.68
CA PRO A 244 8.50 -13.10 -28.02
C PRO A 244 9.60 -12.10 -27.65
N VAL A 245 9.87 -11.11 -28.50
CA VAL A 245 10.87 -10.06 -28.22
C VAL A 245 10.43 -9.21 -27.02
N ARG A 246 9.15 -8.82 -26.99
CA ARG A 246 8.56 -8.10 -25.87
C ARG A 246 8.61 -8.91 -24.58
N GLU A 247 8.25 -10.19 -24.64
CA GLU A 247 8.24 -11.08 -23.48
C GLU A 247 9.63 -11.25 -22.88
N ALA A 248 10.64 -11.50 -23.72
CA ALA A 248 12.03 -11.59 -23.29
C ALA A 248 12.47 -10.30 -22.56
N TRP A 249 12.17 -9.13 -23.13
CA TRP A 249 12.50 -7.84 -22.52
C TRP A 249 11.79 -7.62 -21.19
N ILE A 250 10.48 -7.81 -21.14
CA ILE A 250 9.67 -7.57 -19.95
C ILE A 250 10.07 -8.54 -18.83
N LYS A 251 10.39 -9.80 -19.15
CA LYS A 251 10.93 -10.77 -18.20
C LYS A 251 12.29 -10.34 -17.65
N ALA A 252 13.22 -9.95 -18.53
CA ALA A 252 14.54 -9.45 -18.12
C ALA A 252 14.44 -8.22 -17.22
N LYS A 253 13.49 -7.32 -17.51
CA LYS A 253 13.25 -6.09 -16.77
C LYS A 253 12.64 -6.32 -15.39
N TYR A 254 11.52 -7.04 -15.28
CA TYR A 254 10.76 -7.08 -14.01
C TYR A 254 10.95 -8.36 -13.18
N VAL A 255 11.11 -9.50 -13.85
CA VAL A 255 11.26 -10.80 -13.17
C VAL A 255 12.71 -11.00 -12.77
N GLU A 256 13.62 -10.88 -13.73
CA GLU A 256 15.05 -11.10 -13.51
C GLU A 256 15.75 -9.85 -12.98
N ARG A 257 15.11 -8.67 -13.11
CA ARG A 257 15.64 -7.37 -12.65
C ARG A 257 17.05 -7.07 -13.16
N ARG A 258 17.34 -7.52 -14.38
CA ARG A 258 18.69 -7.60 -14.96
C ARG A 258 19.41 -6.25 -15.04
N PHE A 259 18.65 -5.16 -15.17
CA PHE A 259 19.17 -3.80 -15.33
C PHE A 259 18.81 -2.90 -14.15
N ALA A 260 18.21 -3.45 -13.09
CA ALA A 260 17.68 -2.66 -12.00
C ALA A 260 18.80 -2.14 -11.08
N ARG A 261 18.52 -1.06 -10.35
CA ARG A 261 19.37 -0.60 -9.25
C ARG A 261 19.27 -1.56 -8.07
N LEU A 262 20.40 -2.05 -7.55
CA LEU A 262 20.40 -3.01 -6.44
C LEU A 262 20.15 -2.30 -5.10
N ASP A 263 19.56 -3.01 -4.14
CA ASP A 263 19.22 -2.45 -2.81
C ASP A 263 20.47 -1.98 -2.04
N THR A 264 21.62 -2.60 -2.28
CA THR A 264 22.92 -2.19 -1.73
C THR A 264 23.36 -0.82 -2.25
N GLU A 265 23.05 -0.50 -3.50
CA GLU A 265 23.38 0.79 -4.11
C GLU A 265 22.40 1.88 -3.68
N ARG A 266 21.13 1.54 -3.47
CA ARG A 266 20.16 2.43 -2.82
C ARG A 266 20.61 2.81 -1.41
N ALA A 267 21.04 1.82 -0.62
CA ALA A 267 21.57 2.04 0.72
C ALA A 267 22.84 2.91 0.71
N ARG A 268 23.81 2.61 -0.16
CA ARG A 268 25.03 3.42 -0.35
C ARG A 268 24.74 4.84 -0.81
N SER A 269 23.83 5.02 -1.77
CA SER A 269 23.50 6.36 -2.28
C SER A 269 22.75 7.19 -1.25
N SER A 270 21.85 6.56 -0.48
CA SER A 270 21.17 7.22 0.64
C SER A 270 22.14 7.59 1.76
N ALA A 271 23.16 6.75 2.02
CA ALA A 271 24.23 7.05 2.96
C ALA A 271 25.09 8.22 2.49
N ASN A 272 25.46 8.26 1.20
CA ASN A 272 26.24 9.37 0.61
C ASN A 272 25.48 10.70 0.69
N VAL A 273 24.18 10.71 0.33
CA VAL A 273 23.36 11.93 0.44
C VAL A 273 23.25 12.41 1.89
N ARG A 274 23.12 11.50 2.86
CA ARG A 274 23.14 11.85 4.29
C ARG A 274 24.50 12.42 4.73
N ALA A 275 25.60 11.82 4.28
CA ALA A 275 26.95 12.29 4.57
C ALA A 275 27.20 13.69 3.99
N GLU A 276 26.84 13.95 2.73
CA GLU A 276 26.95 15.27 2.10
C GLU A 276 26.12 16.33 2.83
N ARG A 277 24.91 15.97 3.26
CA ARG A 277 24.04 16.88 4.03
C ARG A 277 24.61 17.20 5.40
N LEU A 278 25.30 16.25 6.03
CA LEU A 278 25.99 16.45 7.31
C LEU A 278 27.20 17.38 7.13
N VAL A 279 28.02 17.16 6.09
CA VAL A 279 29.18 18.02 5.76
C VAL A 279 28.75 19.45 5.45
N ARG A 280 27.65 19.64 4.71
CA ARG A 280 27.10 20.98 4.46
C ARG A 280 26.60 21.65 5.73
N LYS A 281 25.99 20.91 6.66
CA LYS A 281 25.55 21.44 7.96
C LYS A 281 26.72 21.82 8.85
N THR A 282 27.77 21.01 8.93
CA THR A 282 28.96 21.31 9.75
C THR A 282 29.75 22.49 9.18
N SER A 283 29.88 22.58 7.85
CA SER A 283 30.53 23.70 7.18
C SER A 283 29.75 25.01 7.37
N LYS A 284 28.41 24.98 7.33
CA LYS A 284 27.58 26.14 7.62
C LYS A 284 27.66 26.58 9.08
N ALA A 285 27.69 25.63 10.02
CA ALA A 285 27.88 25.94 11.44
C ALA A 285 29.24 26.59 11.72
N LEU A 286 30.32 26.13 11.07
CA LEU A 286 31.65 26.73 11.23
C LEU A 286 31.74 28.17 10.70
N CYS A 287 30.99 28.52 9.66
CA CYS A 287 30.91 29.91 9.17
C CYS A 287 30.08 30.85 10.05
N GLU A 288 29.25 30.35 10.98
CA GLU A 288 28.45 31.18 11.89
C GLU A 288 29.19 31.52 13.21
N PHE A 289 30.41 30.97 13.41
CA PHE A 289 31.27 31.20 14.59
C PHE A 289 32.53 32.05 14.31
N LEU A 290 32.67 32.61 13.10
CA LEU A 290 33.69 33.58 12.71
C LEU A 290 33.03 34.92 12.38
#